data_AF-A0A3M0CHC0-F1
#
_entry.id   AF-A0A3M0CHC0-F1
#
_cell.length_a   1.000
_cell.length_b   1.000
_cell.length_c   1.000
_cell.angle_alpha   90.00
_cell.angle_beta   90.00
_cell.angle_gamma   90.00
#
_symmetry.space_group_name_H-M   'P 1'
#
loop_
_entity.id
_entity.type
_entity.pdbx_description
1 polymer ?
#
loop_
_entity_poly.entity_id
_entity_poly.type
_entity_poly.pdbx_seq_one_letter_code
_entity_poly.pdbx_strand_id
1 'polypeptide(L)'
;MVDKKGVIVRFYRFKNRLKEKTAGLAPGAATISADALAEAEQALSKMSEDYPDWVQGLIVKLQEQHGRSVDTPEKRREFMEEISRIAHDMKGQGGTFGYPLITDFADSLYSLTQGRKEVSDNLVELVKSHVDAMRAVIRGRVSGDGGEIGKKLTQTLNEAIDKYSE
;
A
#
# COMPACT_ATOMS: atom_id res chain seq x y z
N MET A 1 -32.66 7.12 53.08
CA MET A 1 -31.71 7.94 52.29
C MET A 1 -30.42 7.14 52.19
N VAL A 2 -30.01 6.72 50.99
CA VAL A 2 -28.90 5.77 50.79
C VAL A 2 -27.60 6.55 50.61
N ASP A 3 -26.67 6.31 51.53
CA ASP A 3 -25.33 6.90 51.58
C ASP A 3 -24.45 6.31 50.47
N LYS A 4 -24.20 7.07 49.40
CA LYS A 4 -23.31 6.64 48.31
C LYS A 4 -21.86 6.91 48.72
N LYS A 5 -21.14 5.86 49.12
CA LYS A 5 -19.68 5.89 49.34
C LYS A 5 -18.96 6.53 48.16
N GLY A 6 -18.18 7.58 48.44
CA GLY A 6 -17.39 8.31 47.45
C GLY A 6 -16.40 7.39 46.73
N VAL A 7 -16.40 7.45 45.39
CA VAL A 7 -15.48 6.67 44.55
C VAL A 7 -14.14 7.40 44.48
N ILE A 8 -13.06 6.74 44.89
CA ILE A 8 -11.70 7.28 44.80
C ILE A 8 -11.17 7.04 43.39
N VAL A 9 -11.02 8.11 42.62
CA VAL A 9 -10.40 8.08 41.29
C VAL A 9 -8.91 8.36 41.44
N ARG A 10 -8.06 7.43 41.01
CA ARG A 10 -6.60 7.61 40.97
C ARG A 10 -6.16 7.95 39.55
N PHE A 11 -5.66 9.16 39.36
CA PHE A 11 -5.04 9.59 38.11
C PHE A 11 -3.59 9.13 38.06
N TYR A 12 -3.26 8.23 37.14
CA TYR A 12 -1.88 7.81 36.88
C TYR A 12 -1.33 8.63 35.71
N ARG A 13 -0.37 9.51 36.00
CA ARG A 13 0.34 10.29 34.97
C ARG A 13 1.61 9.54 34.57
N PHE A 14 1.52 8.70 33.55
CA PHE A 14 2.70 8.02 33.02
C PHE A 14 3.66 9.02 32.36
N LYS A 15 4.95 8.89 32.66
CA LYS A 15 5.99 9.71 32.00
C LYS A 15 5.95 9.47 30.49
N ASN A 16 5.88 10.55 29.71
CA ASN A 16 5.91 10.47 28.26
C ASN A 16 7.34 10.16 27.78
N ARG A 17 7.65 8.86 27.67
CA ARG A 17 8.96 8.36 27.24
C ARG A 17 9.30 8.72 25.79
N LEU A 18 8.29 8.99 24.94
CA LEU A 18 8.52 9.48 23.58
C LEU A 18 9.14 10.89 23.63
N LYS A 19 8.58 11.76 24.47
CA LYS A 19 9.08 13.14 24.66
C LYS A 19 10.53 13.15 25.14
N GLU A 20 10.91 12.20 25.98
CA GLU A 20 12.28 12.06 26.51
C GLU A 20 13.27 11.56 25.45
N LYS A 21 12.85 10.66 24.54
CA LYS A 21 13.66 10.19 23.41
C LYS A 21 13.81 11.24 22.31
N THR A 22 12.85 12.16 22.19
CA THR A 22 12.96 13.34 21.30
C THR A 22 13.70 14.52 21.96
N ALA A 23 13.86 14.51 23.29
CA ALA A 23 14.45 15.61 24.08
C ALA A 23 15.99 15.66 24.07
N GLY A 24 16.64 15.12 23.03
CA GLY A 24 17.92 15.67 22.57
C GLY A 24 17.74 17.06 21.92
N LEU A 25 16.50 17.44 21.62
CA LEU A 25 16.12 18.77 21.18
C LEU A 25 15.29 19.47 22.28
N ALA A 26 15.76 20.63 22.74
CA ALA A 26 15.08 21.42 23.77
C ALA A 26 13.64 21.81 23.33
N PRO A 27 12.70 22.04 24.28
CA PRO A 27 11.37 22.53 23.96
C PRO A 27 11.48 23.90 23.28
N GLY A 28 11.14 23.97 21.99
CA GLY A 28 11.21 25.19 21.18
C GLY A 28 12.42 25.32 20.25
N ALA A 29 13.34 24.35 20.22
CA ALA A 29 14.57 24.41 19.41
C ALA A 29 14.59 23.49 18.17
N ALA A 30 13.43 23.03 17.71
CA ALA A 30 13.31 22.24 16.48
C ALA A 30 12.59 23.04 15.41
N THR A 31 13.19 24.13 14.95
CA THR A 31 12.84 24.68 13.64
C THR A 31 13.57 23.82 12.60
N ILE A 32 12.84 23.03 11.81
CA ILE A 32 13.38 22.47 10.57
C ILE A 32 13.88 23.68 9.77
N SER A 33 15.18 23.72 9.44
CA SER A 33 15.71 24.83 8.64
C SER A 33 15.03 24.83 7.28
N ALA A 34 14.73 26.01 6.74
CA ALA A 34 14.14 26.14 5.41
C ALA A 34 14.98 25.41 4.35
N ASP A 35 16.31 25.43 4.50
CA ASP A 35 17.23 24.70 3.63
C ASP A 35 17.08 23.18 3.75
N ALA A 36 16.95 22.64 4.97
CA ALA A 36 16.72 21.20 5.15
C ALA A 36 15.35 20.75 4.62
N LEU A 37 14.34 21.62 4.71
CA LEU A 37 13.03 21.36 4.11
C LEU A 37 13.12 21.38 2.58
N ALA A 38 13.80 22.37 2.00
CA ALA A 38 14.01 22.48 0.56
C ALA A 38 14.82 21.31 -0.02
N GLU A 39 15.87 20.86 0.69
CA GLU A 39 16.63 19.65 0.33
C GLU A 39 15.76 18.39 0.37
N ALA A 40 14.90 18.25 1.38
CA ALA A 40 13.96 17.13 1.49
C ALA A 40 12.90 17.15 0.37
N GLU A 41 12.36 18.32 0.04
CA GLU A 41 11.42 18.51 -1.07
C GLU A 41 12.08 18.18 -2.44
N GLN A 42 13.32 18.61 -2.66
CA GLN A 42 14.07 18.25 -3.88
C GLN A 42 14.36 16.75 -3.96
N ALA A 43 14.74 16.12 -2.85
CA ALA A 43 14.94 14.68 -2.80
C ALA A 43 13.64 13.91 -3.12
N LEU A 44 12.50 14.37 -2.58
CA LEU A 44 11.18 13.81 -2.89
C LEU A 44 10.80 14.01 -4.35
N SER A 45 11.06 15.19 -4.93
CA SER A 45 10.79 15.48 -6.34
C SER A 45 11.58 14.54 -7.26
N LYS A 46 12.87 14.37 -6.99
CA LYS A 46 13.73 13.46 -7.77
C LYS A 46 13.26 12.01 -7.65
N MET A 47 12.93 11.55 -6.45
CA MET A 47 12.37 10.20 -6.26
C MET A 47 11.01 10.01 -6.95
N SER A 48 10.21 11.07 -7.08
CA SER A 48 8.92 11.02 -7.77
C SER A 48 9.08 10.84 -9.29
N GLU A 49 10.17 11.35 -9.88
CA GLU A 49 10.48 11.13 -11.30
C GLU A 49 10.85 9.66 -11.59
N ASP A 50 11.56 9.01 -10.67
CA ASP A 50 11.99 7.61 -10.80
C ASP A 50 10.90 6.60 -10.38
N TYR A 51 9.85 7.05 -9.68
CA TYR A 51 8.81 6.18 -9.12
C TYR A 51 8.11 5.31 -10.17
N PRO A 52 7.64 5.81 -11.33
CA PRO A 52 6.98 4.98 -12.33
C PRO A 52 7.87 3.84 -12.84
N ASP A 53 9.16 4.10 -13.04
CA ASP A 53 10.12 3.08 -13.50
C ASP A 53 10.38 2.03 -12.42
N TRP A 54 10.46 2.46 -11.17
CA TRP A 54 10.56 1.55 -10.02
C TRP A 54 9.32 0.67 -9.88
N VAL A 55 8.10 1.23 -9.94
CA VAL A 55 6.85 0.47 -9.90
C VAL A 55 6.75 -0.46 -11.10
N GLN A 56 7.16 -0.03 -12.28
CA GLN A 56 7.17 -0.88 -13.47
C GLN A 56 8.03 -2.14 -13.24
N GLY A 57 9.17 -2.01 -12.56
CA GLY A 57 10.00 -3.15 -12.15
C GLY A 57 9.30 -4.09 -11.17
N LEU A 58 8.53 -3.56 -10.22
CA LEU A 58 7.71 -4.38 -9.32
C LEU A 58 6.56 -5.10 -10.03
N ILE A 59 5.90 -4.43 -10.98
CA ILE A 59 4.84 -5.03 -11.80
C ILE A 59 5.40 -6.19 -12.62
N VAL A 60 6.61 -6.07 -13.18
CA VAL A 60 7.27 -7.19 -13.88
C VAL A 60 7.48 -8.37 -12.93
N LYS A 61 7.96 -8.13 -11.70
CA LYS A 61 8.09 -9.21 -10.70
C LYS A 61 6.74 -9.85 -10.37
N LEU A 62 5.67 -9.08 -10.22
CA LEU A 62 4.32 -9.60 -10.02
C LEU A 62 3.88 -10.50 -11.18
N GLN A 63 4.14 -10.08 -12.43
CA GLN A 63 3.84 -10.89 -13.61
C GLN A 63 4.63 -12.20 -13.64
N GLU A 64 5.91 -12.18 -13.25
CA GLU A 64 6.74 -13.38 -13.14
C GLU A 64 6.22 -14.34 -12.07
N GLN A 65 5.88 -13.84 -10.88
CA GLN A 65 5.31 -14.69 -9.82
C GLN A 65 3.95 -15.26 -10.22
N HIS A 66 3.11 -14.46 -10.88
CA HIS A 66 1.86 -14.94 -11.46
C HIS A 66 2.11 -16.06 -12.48
N GLY A 67 3.03 -15.88 -13.44
CA GLY A 67 3.37 -16.90 -14.43
C GLY A 67 3.82 -18.22 -13.77
N ARG A 68 4.70 -18.14 -12.76
CA ARG A 68 5.12 -19.31 -11.98
C ARG A 68 3.96 -19.98 -11.24
N SER A 69 2.98 -19.21 -10.76
CA SER A 69 1.77 -19.74 -10.11
C SER A 69 0.85 -20.50 -11.08
N VAL A 70 0.89 -20.15 -12.37
CA VAL A 70 0.20 -20.89 -13.43
C VAL A 70 0.98 -22.17 -13.77
N ASP A 71 2.30 -22.06 -13.94
CA ASP A 71 3.16 -23.17 -14.38
C ASP A 71 3.40 -24.24 -13.31
N THR A 72 3.31 -23.87 -12.02
CA THR A 72 3.60 -24.76 -10.88
C THR A 72 2.48 -24.68 -9.83
N PRO A 73 1.33 -25.33 -10.08
CA PRO A 73 0.16 -25.30 -9.20
C PRO A 73 0.44 -25.71 -7.75
N GLU A 74 1.35 -26.66 -7.54
CA GLU A 74 1.75 -27.19 -6.24
C GLU A 74 2.46 -26.17 -5.34
N LYS A 75 3.03 -25.10 -5.92
CA LYS A 75 3.72 -24.02 -5.18
C LYS A 75 2.95 -22.70 -5.20
N ARG A 76 1.71 -22.68 -5.66
CA ARG A 76 0.87 -21.47 -5.73
C ARG A 76 0.85 -20.66 -4.44
N ARG A 77 0.79 -21.31 -3.28
CA ARG A 77 0.80 -20.62 -1.99
C ARG A 77 2.06 -19.77 -1.80
N GLU A 78 3.24 -20.30 -2.14
CA GLU A 78 4.51 -19.58 -2.01
C GLU A 78 4.55 -18.36 -2.95
N PHE A 79 4.05 -18.51 -4.17
CA PHE A 79 3.97 -17.38 -5.12
C PHE A 79 2.96 -16.33 -4.66
N MET A 80 1.82 -16.73 -4.08
CA MET A 80 0.83 -15.77 -3.54
C MET A 80 1.36 -15.02 -2.31
N GLU A 81 2.20 -15.65 -1.49
CA GLU A 81 2.88 -14.98 -0.38
C GLU A 81 3.85 -13.89 -0.87
N GLU A 82 4.61 -14.16 -1.92
CA GLU A 82 5.51 -13.15 -2.53
C GLU A 82 4.72 -12.03 -3.21
N ILE A 83 3.63 -12.36 -3.93
CA ILE A 83 2.73 -11.36 -4.54
C ILE A 83 2.12 -10.45 -3.46
N SER A 84 1.64 -11.04 -2.35
CA SER A 84 1.13 -10.31 -1.19
C SER A 84 2.18 -9.35 -0.62
N ARG A 85 3.42 -9.81 -0.48
CA ARG A 85 4.52 -8.97 0.02
C ARG A 85 4.77 -7.76 -0.88
N ILE A 86 4.89 -7.98 -2.19
CA ILE A 86 5.11 -6.90 -3.16
C ILE A 86 3.92 -5.92 -3.14
N ALA A 87 2.68 -6.44 -3.10
CA ALA A 87 1.48 -5.61 -3.03
C ALA A 87 1.44 -4.75 -1.76
N HIS A 88 1.85 -5.30 -0.61
CA HIS A 88 1.97 -4.55 0.63
C HIS A 88 2.96 -3.39 0.53
N ASP A 89 4.12 -3.60 -0.08
CA ASP A 89 5.12 -2.55 -0.25
C ASP A 89 4.62 -1.45 -1.21
N MET A 90 3.96 -1.85 -2.31
CA MET A 90 3.41 -0.92 -3.30
C MET A 90 2.32 -0.03 -2.72
N LYS A 91 1.41 -0.57 -1.89
CA LYS A 91 0.30 0.22 -1.34
C LYS A 91 0.78 1.37 -0.46
N GLY A 92 1.88 1.15 0.28
CA GLY A 92 2.47 2.14 1.17
C GLY A 92 3.17 3.30 0.45
N GLN A 93 3.43 3.17 -0.85
CA GLN A 93 4.23 4.13 -1.61
C GLN A 93 3.41 4.95 -2.62
N GLY A 94 2.37 4.36 -3.23
CA GLY A 94 1.57 5.01 -4.29
C GLY A 94 1.04 6.40 -3.93
N GLY A 95 0.40 6.53 -2.76
CA GLY A 95 -0.14 7.81 -2.28
C GLY A 95 0.93 8.90 -2.10
N THR A 96 2.13 8.53 -1.65
CA THR A 96 3.25 9.47 -1.43
C THR A 96 3.77 10.07 -2.73
N PHE A 97 3.75 9.29 -3.82
CA PHE A 97 4.27 9.69 -5.12
C PHE A 97 3.18 10.15 -6.12
N GLY A 98 1.95 10.37 -5.66
CA GLY A 98 0.87 10.90 -6.49
C GLY A 98 0.17 9.86 -7.39
N TYR A 99 0.25 8.57 -7.04
CA TYR A 99 -0.43 7.46 -7.72
C TYR A 99 -1.39 6.72 -6.78
N PRO A 100 -2.49 7.37 -6.33
CA PRO A 100 -3.44 6.75 -5.40
C PRO A 100 -4.11 5.49 -5.98
N LEU A 101 -4.33 5.42 -7.30
CA LEU A 101 -4.86 4.22 -7.95
C LEU A 101 -3.95 2.99 -7.77
N ILE A 102 -2.62 3.17 -7.74
CA ILE A 102 -1.69 2.08 -7.43
C ILE A 102 -1.85 1.65 -5.98
N THR A 103 -2.05 2.60 -5.06
CA THR A 103 -2.33 2.27 -3.66
C THR A 103 -3.61 1.44 -3.52
N ASP A 104 -4.70 1.87 -4.16
CA ASP A 104 -5.99 1.19 -4.07
C ASP A 104 -5.93 -0.23 -4.68
N PHE A 105 -5.34 -0.35 -5.87
CA PHE A 105 -5.23 -1.65 -6.55
C PHE A 105 -4.27 -2.60 -5.83
N ALA A 106 -3.17 -2.08 -5.26
CA ALA A 106 -2.25 -2.88 -4.47
C ALA A 106 -2.86 -3.32 -3.13
N ASP A 107 -3.68 -2.49 -2.48
CA ASP A 107 -4.39 -2.88 -1.26
C ASP A 107 -5.45 -3.96 -1.52
N SER A 108 -6.18 -3.85 -2.63
CA SER A 108 -7.09 -4.90 -3.10
C SER A 108 -6.35 -6.20 -3.38
N LEU A 109 -5.23 -6.15 -4.11
CA LEU A 109 -4.40 -7.34 -4.40
C LEU A 109 -3.84 -7.97 -3.12
N TYR A 110 -3.37 -7.15 -2.17
CA TYR A 110 -2.88 -7.62 -0.88
C TYR A 110 -3.99 -8.36 -0.11
N SER A 111 -5.17 -7.76 -0.01
CA SER A 111 -6.34 -8.35 0.67
C SER A 111 -6.77 -9.66 0.03
N LEU A 112 -6.63 -9.75 -1.30
CA LEU A 112 -6.96 -10.95 -2.06
C LEU A 112 -6.00 -12.11 -1.77
N THR A 113 -4.71 -11.83 -1.63
CA THR A 113 -3.63 -12.83 -1.56
C THR A 113 -3.16 -13.16 -0.15
N GLN A 114 -3.37 -12.26 0.82
CA GLN A 114 -2.92 -12.45 2.19
C GLN A 114 -3.57 -13.66 2.88
N GLY A 115 -2.76 -14.56 3.43
CA GLY A 115 -3.21 -15.61 4.35
C GLY A 115 -4.04 -16.72 3.72
N ARG A 116 -4.01 -16.86 2.39
CA ARG A 116 -4.74 -17.91 1.67
C ARG A 116 -4.09 -19.28 1.89
N LYS A 117 -4.90 -20.24 2.36
CA LYS A 117 -4.48 -21.64 2.53
C LYS A 117 -4.54 -22.44 1.23
N GLU A 118 -5.55 -22.14 0.40
CA GLU A 118 -5.77 -22.76 -0.90
C GLU A 118 -5.86 -21.67 -1.98
N VAL A 119 -5.30 -21.98 -3.16
CA VAL A 119 -5.22 -21.05 -4.29
C VAL A 119 -5.89 -21.70 -5.50
N SER A 120 -7.13 -21.28 -5.77
CA SER A 120 -7.91 -21.72 -6.93
C SER A 120 -7.44 -21.08 -8.23
N ASP A 121 -7.82 -21.65 -9.37
CA ASP A 121 -7.54 -21.06 -10.69
C ASP A 121 -8.20 -19.68 -10.84
N ASN A 122 -9.42 -19.50 -10.30
CA ASN A 122 -10.10 -18.21 -10.27
C ASN A 122 -9.28 -17.15 -9.53
N LEU A 123 -8.64 -17.51 -8.41
CA LEU A 123 -7.78 -16.61 -7.66
C LEU A 123 -6.56 -16.18 -8.48
N VAL A 124 -5.96 -17.12 -9.23
CA VAL A 124 -4.82 -16.83 -10.11
C VAL A 124 -5.22 -15.85 -11.23
N GLU A 125 -6.35 -16.07 -11.89
CA GLU A 125 -6.86 -15.14 -12.92
C GLU A 125 -7.26 -13.78 -12.33
N LEU A 126 -7.75 -13.74 -11.10
CA LEU A 126 -8.07 -12.48 -10.45
C LEU A 126 -6.81 -11.67 -10.11
N VAL A 127 -5.74 -12.34 -9.67
CA VAL A 127 -4.43 -11.73 -9.46
C VAL A 127 -3.88 -11.15 -10.76
N LYS A 128 -3.96 -11.89 -11.87
CA LYS A 128 -3.59 -11.37 -13.20
C LYS A 128 -4.31 -10.08 -13.55
N SER A 129 -5.63 -10.05 -13.32
CA SER A 129 -6.47 -8.87 -13.60
C SER A 129 -6.00 -7.64 -12.81
N HIS A 130 -5.60 -7.81 -11.54
CA HIS A 130 -5.02 -6.73 -10.74
C HIS A 130 -3.67 -6.25 -11.28
N VAL A 131 -2.79 -7.18 -11.66
CA VAL A 131 -1.46 -6.86 -12.21
C VAL A 131 -1.58 -6.10 -13.54
N ASP A 132 -2.49 -6.51 -14.41
CA ASP A 132 -2.75 -5.83 -15.68
C ASP A 132 -3.35 -4.43 -15.48
N ALA A 133 -4.26 -4.26 -14.51
CA ALA A 133 -4.79 -2.94 -14.15
C ALA A 133 -3.70 -2.00 -13.64
N MET A 134 -2.83 -2.45 -12.72
CA MET A 134 -1.69 -1.66 -12.23
C MET A 134 -0.71 -1.31 -13.36
N ARG A 135 -0.46 -2.26 -14.28
CA ARG A 135 0.37 -2.01 -15.46
C ARG A 135 -0.23 -0.94 -16.37
N ALA A 136 -1.54 -0.93 -16.56
CA ALA A 136 -2.22 0.08 -17.35
C ALA A 136 -2.10 1.47 -16.73
N VAL A 137 -2.25 1.59 -15.39
CA VAL A 137 -2.06 2.85 -14.66
C VAL A 137 -0.66 3.42 -14.87
N ILE A 138 0.39 2.62 -14.67
CA ILE A 138 1.78 3.08 -14.83
C ILE A 138 2.11 3.39 -16.29
N ARG A 139 1.71 2.53 -17.23
CA ARG A 139 1.95 2.76 -18.66
C ARG A 139 1.23 4.01 -19.18
N GLY A 140 0.02 4.26 -18.70
CA GLY A 140 -0.75 5.46 -19.02
C GLY A 140 -0.31 6.71 -18.26
N ARG A 141 0.67 6.60 -17.35
CA ARG A 141 1.06 7.65 -16.40
C ARG A 141 -0.14 8.32 -15.74
N VAL A 142 -1.10 7.49 -15.32
CA VAL A 142 -2.36 7.95 -14.72
C VAL A 142 -2.07 8.36 -13.28
N SER A 143 -1.77 9.64 -13.07
CA SER A 143 -1.51 10.25 -11.76
C SER A 143 -2.75 10.92 -11.18
N GLY A 144 -2.70 11.25 -9.89
CA GLY A 144 -3.84 11.83 -9.17
C GLY A 144 -5.03 10.88 -9.15
N ASP A 145 -6.25 11.41 -9.25
CA ASP A 145 -7.49 10.62 -9.28
C ASP A 145 -7.67 9.80 -10.58
N GLY A 146 -6.80 10.02 -11.57
CA GLY A 146 -6.84 9.39 -12.89
C GLY A 146 -8.01 9.80 -13.78
N GLY A 147 -8.85 10.76 -13.36
CA GLY A 147 -10.00 11.24 -14.11
C GLY A 147 -10.91 10.11 -14.63
N GLU A 148 -11.36 10.24 -15.89
CA GLU A 148 -12.21 9.24 -16.53
C GLU A 148 -11.49 7.90 -16.78
N ILE A 149 -10.18 7.94 -17.04
CA ILE A 149 -9.37 6.75 -17.31
C ILE A 149 -9.26 5.91 -16.03
N GLY A 150 -8.95 6.54 -14.90
CA GLY A 150 -8.87 5.89 -13.58
C GLY A 150 -10.18 5.25 -13.17
N LYS A 151 -11.30 5.96 -13.37
CA LYS A 151 -12.65 5.41 -13.13
C LYS A 151 -12.94 4.18 -13.98
N LYS A 152 -12.61 4.24 -15.27
CA LYS A 152 -12.80 3.10 -16.18
C LYS A 152 -11.94 1.90 -15.79
N LEU A 153 -10.66 2.12 -15.44
CA LEU A 153 -9.77 1.05 -14.97
C LEU A 153 -10.29 0.41 -13.68
N THR A 154 -10.75 1.22 -12.73
CA THR A 154 -11.34 0.74 -11.48
C THR A 154 -12.60 -0.07 -11.74
N GLN A 155 -13.48 0.41 -12.63
CA GLN A 155 -14.69 -0.31 -13.02
C GLN A 155 -14.34 -1.67 -13.65
N THR A 156 -13.43 -1.71 -14.63
CA THR A 156 -13.01 -2.96 -15.27
C THR A 156 -12.39 -3.94 -14.29
N LEU A 157 -11.64 -3.46 -13.29
CA LEU A 157 -11.10 -4.31 -12.23
C LEU A 157 -12.21 -4.88 -11.34
N ASN A 158 -13.19 -4.06 -10.96
CA ASN A 158 -14.32 -4.51 -10.14
C ASN A 158 -15.18 -5.54 -10.88
N GLU A 159 -15.44 -5.33 -12.18
CA GLU A 159 -16.13 -6.32 -13.02
C GLU A 159 -15.39 -7.67 -13.08
N ALA A 160 -14.05 -7.65 -13.09
CA ALA A 160 -13.25 -8.86 -13.00
C ALA A 160 -13.33 -9.51 -11.61
N ILE A 161 -13.30 -8.72 -10.54
CA ILE A 161 -13.50 -9.21 -9.17
C ILE A 161 -14.84 -9.92 -9.05
N ASP A 162 -15.93 -9.27 -9.47
CA ASP A 162 -17.28 -9.83 -9.40
C ASP A 162 -17.34 -11.16 -10.15
N LYS A 163 -16.85 -11.19 -11.40
CA LYS A 163 -16.86 -12.38 -12.27
C LYS A 163 -16.11 -13.58 -11.69
N TYR A 164 -15.01 -13.37 -10.96
CA TYR A 164 -14.20 -14.46 -10.40
C TYR A 164 -14.50 -14.74 -8.93
N SER A 165 -15.36 -13.93 -8.29
CA SER A 165 -15.84 -14.12 -6.92
C SER A 165 -17.07 -15.02 -6.82
N GLU A 166 -17.79 -15.23 -7.93
CA GLU A 166 -18.88 -16.21 -8.10
C GLU A 166 -18.36 -17.62 -8.40
#